data_AF-N9P7E7-F1
#
_entry.id   AF-N9P7E7-F1
#
_cell.length_a   1.000
_cell.length_b   1.000
_cell.length_c   1.000
_cell.angle_alpha   90.00
_cell.angle_beta   90.00
_cell.angle_gamma   90.00
#
_symmetry.space_group_name_H-M   'P 1'
#
loop_
_entity.id
_entity.type
_entity.pdbx_description
1 polymer ?
#
loop_
_entity_poly.entity_id
_entity_poly.type
_entity_poly.pdbx_seq_one_letter_code
_entity_poly.pdbx_strand_id
1 'polypeptide(L)'
;MNMLTQGNFNTNEVTMSSLEIVDFINEYRAKNESSPVQLRHDSFMAKVPKVLGGNQSPKFIGDYKDPKGRTYPCYHFPKREACLMAMSYSYELQAQVFDRMTAMEEALKAKNSFDITNPAHLLQAIEVQAKLNIELSEKVAVLAPKAEALEVIADTSNTYCLRECAKTIGIKESDLIKLLIDRKWVYRDSDRKLQPHAQYVINGVFTNRTSPVITNRNDGKERVFLHMRVTAFGLTRITGLVNKMRKAQQVAA
;
A
#
# COMPACT_ATOMS: atom_id res chain seq x y z
N MET A 1 7.91 -3.68 -13.81
CA MET A 1 8.61 -3.29 -12.57
C MET A 1 8.84 -1.79 -12.65
N ASN A 2 8.09 -0.99 -11.88
CA ASN A 2 8.40 0.41 -11.59
C ASN A 2 7.95 0.64 -10.15
N MET A 3 8.78 0.23 -9.19
CA MET A 3 8.63 0.65 -7.81
C MET A 3 9.18 2.08 -7.73
N LEU A 4 8.30 3.06 -7.90
CA LEU A 4 8.54 4.39 -7.35
C LEU A 4 8.42 4.23 -5.83
N THR A 5 9.54 3.95 -5.17
CA THR A 5 9.69 4.16 -3.73
C THR A 5 9.62 5.67 -3.51
N GLN A 6 8.40 6.19 -3.43
CA GLN A 6 8.18 7.49 -2.82
C GLN A 6 8.59 7.34 -1.37
N GLY A 7 9.77 7.84 -1.03
CA GLY A 7 10.15 8.06 0.36
C GLY A 7 9.01 8.84 1.02
N ASN A 8 8.53 8.30 2.13
CA ASN A 8 7.52 8.90 2.99
C ASN A 8 8.07 10.20 3.60
N PHE A 9 8.27 11.23 2.78
CA PHE A 9 8.43 12.58 3.28
C PHE A 9 7.03 13.06 3.62
N ASN A 10 6.75 13.24 4.90
CA ASN A 10 5.56 13.97 5.34
C ASN A 10 5.57 15.32 4.58
N THR A 11 4.69 15.47 3.59
CA THR A 11 4.57 16.69 2.78
C THR A 11 4.13 17.92 3.58
N ASN A 12 3.91 17.76 4.89
CA ASN A 12 3.49 18.78 5.83
C ASN A 12 4.58 19.19 6.84
N GLU A 13 5.77 18.60 6.82
CA GLU A 13 6.85 18.97 7.73
C GLU A 13 7.84 19.92 7.05
N VAL A 14 8.21 21.00 7.74
CA VAL A 14 9.25 21.92 7.25
C VAL A 14 10.58 21.19 7.24
N THR A 15 11.16 21.08 6.05
CA THR A 15 12.50 20.54 5.86
C THR A 15 13.40 21.60 5.28
N MET A 16 14.69 21.52 5.59
CA MET A 16 15.72 22.37 5.00
C MET A 16 16.73 21.49 4.26
N SER A 17 17.05 21.87 3.03
CA SER A 17 17.99 21.12 2.21
C SER A 17 19.43 21.33 2.67
N SER A 18 20.29 20.36 2.39
CA SER A 18 21.74 20.48 2.64
C SER A 18 22.39 21.66 1.91
N LEU A 19 21.82 22.09 0.77
CA LEU A 19 22.32 23.23 0.02
C LEU A 19 22.01 24.52 0.77
N GLU A 20 20.75 24.69 1.19
CA GLU A 20 20.33 25.86 1.97
C GLU A 20 21.13 25.99 3.27
N ILE A 21 21.43 24.88 3.96
CA ILE A 21 22.27 24.91 5.17
C ILE A 21 23.70 25.35 4.84
N VAL A 22 24.28 24.87 3.73
CA VAL A 22 25.62 25.27 3.31
C VAL A 22 25.69 26.75 2.96
N ASP A 23 24.69 27.24 2.23
CA ASP A 23 24.57 28.67 1.90
C ASP A 23 24.46 29.50 3.17
N PHE A 24 23.66 29.04 4.14
CA PHE A 24 23.55 29.67 5.45
C PHE A 24 24.87 29.75 6.22
N ILE A 25 25.62 28.66 6.26
CA ILE A 25 26.93 28.61 6.91
C ILE A 25 27.88 29.61 6.23
N ASN A 26 27.88 29.65 4.90
CA ASN A 26 28.75 30.54 4.13
C ASN A 26 28.38 32.01 4.33
N GLU A 27 27.09 32.35 4.36
CA GLU A 27 26.62 33.71 4.65
C GLU A 27 26.97 34.15 6.07
N TYR A 28 26.79 33.26 7.06
CA TYR A 28 27.15 33.54 8.45
C TYR A 28 28.65 33.80 8.60
N ARG A 29 29.50 32.97 7.98
CA ARG A 29 30.96 33.16 7.97
C ARG A 29 31.36 34.46 7.28
N ALA A 30 30.76 34.78 6.15
CA ALA A 30 31.05 36.00 5.41
C ALA A 30 30.76 37.29 6.23
N LYS A 31 29.79 37.24 7.15
CA LYS A 31 29.42 38.38 8.00
C LYS A 31 30.26 38.47 9.27
N ASN A 32 30.66 37.33 9.85
CA ASN A 32 31.23 37.28 11.20
C ASN A 32 32.74 36.99 11.24
N GLU A 33 33.34 36.50 10.15
CA GLU A 33 34.76 36.16 10.08
C GLU A 33 35.53 37.11 9.15
N SER A 34 36.70 37.59 9.59
CA SER A 34 37.57 38.45 8.75
C SER A 34 38.22 37.72 7.57
N SER A 35 38.23 36.38 7.55
CA SER A 35 38.76 35.56 6.45
C SER A 35 37.89 34.32 6.23
N PRO A 36 36.71 34.47 5.61
CA PRO A 36 35.71 33.40 5.53
C PRO A 36 36.15 32.31 4.54
N VAL A 37 36.25 31.07 5.03
CA VAL A 37 36.46 29.90 4.17
C VAL A 37 35.10 29.36 3.74
N GLN A 38 34.85 29.38 2.43
CA GLN A 38 33.62 28.83 1.85
C GLN A 38 33.57 27.31 2.03
N LEU A 39 32.50 26.85 2.66
CA LEU A 39 32.15 25.45 2.78
C LEU A 39 31.56 24.97 1.44
N ARG A 40 32.20 23.94 0.87
CA ARG A 40 31.67 23.22 -0.29
C ARG A 40 30.60 22.20 0.14
N HIS A 41 29.60 21.99 -0.72
CA HIS A 41 28.54 21.01 -0.51
C HIS A 41 29.09 19.59 -0.29
N ASP A 42 30.08 19.16 -1.07
CA ASP A 42 30.74 17.85 -0.91
C ASP A 42 31.31 17.64 0.51
N SER A 43 31.95 18.67 1.06
CA SER A 43 32.53 18.65 2.41
C SER A 43 31.46 18.57 3.49
N PHE A 44 30.31 19.22 3.26
CA PHE A 44 29.15 19.12 4.15
C PHE A 44 28.54 17.71 4.09
N MET A 45 28.34 17.15 2.90
CA MET A 45 27.80 15.79 2.73
C MET A 45 28.66 14.73 3.44
N ALA A 46 29.98 14.84 3.36
CA ALA A 46 30.90 13.93 4.06
C ALA A 46 30.81 14.03 5.60
N LYS A 47 30.32 15.16 6.14
CA LYS A 47 30.17 15.39 7.58
C LYS A 47 28.83 14.87 8.10
N VAL A 48 27.79 14.79 7.28
CA VAL A 48 26.43 14.36 7.69
C VAL A 48 26.42 12.99 8.39
N PRO A 49 27.05 11.92 7.85
CA PRO A 49 27.08 10.63 8.54
C PRO A 49 27.85 10.64 9.85
N LYS A 50 28.81 11.57 10.01
CA LYS A 50 29.61 11.70 11.25
C LYS A 50 28.83 12.37 12.37
N VAL A 51 27.97 13.35 12.03
CA VAL A 51 27.20 14.14 13.01
C VAL A 51 25.87 13.46 13.37
N LEU A 52 25.15 12.93 12.37
CA LEU A 52 23.84 12.29 12.59
C LEU A 52 23.94 10.77 12.80
N GLY A 53 25.10 10.18 12.52
CA GLY A 53 25.33 8.74 12.55
C GLY A 53 24.99 8.05 11.23
N GLY A 54 25.75 6.99 10.92
CA GLY A 54 25.61 6.23 9.67
C GLY A 54 24.25 5.56 9.48
N ASN A 55 23.51 5.30 10.55
CA ASN A 55 22.19 4.66 10.49
C ASN A 55 21.03 5.65 10.31
N GLN A 56 21.22 6.92 10.69
CA GLN A 56 20.16 7.94 10.60
C GLN A 56 20.29 8.77 9.32
N SER A 57 21.53 9.05 8.88
CA SER A 57 21.79 9.82 7.66
C SER A 57 21.08 9.30 6.40
N PRO A 58 20.96 7.99 6.11
CA PRO A 58 20.29 7.52 4.89
C PRO A 58 18.78 7.82 4.88
N LYS A 59 18.16 8.09 6.03
CA LYS A 59 16.73 8.39 6.13
C LYS A 59 16.35 9.75 5.54
N PHE A 60 17.33 10.63 5.41
CA PHE A 60 17.14 12.01 4.97
C PHE A 60 17.67 12.26 3.57
N ILE A 61 18.13 11.21 2.88
CA ILE A 61 18.70 11.36 1.53
C ILE A 61 17.58 11.69 0.54
N GLY A 62 17.86 12.64 -0.34
CA GLY A 62 16.99 13.00 -1.45
C GLY A 62 17.83 13.41 -2.64
N ASP A 63 17.15 13.89 -3.67
CA ASP A 63 17.78 14.35 -4.90
C ASP A 63 17.37 15.79 -5.17
N TYR A 64 18.30 16.62 -5.67
CA TYR A 64 17.98 17.92 -6.22
C TYR A 64 18.31 17.98 -7.72
N LYS A 65 17.58 18.82 -8.45
CA LYS A 65 17.81 19.07 -9.87
C LYS A 65 18.45 20.42 -10.05
N ASP A 66 19.59 20.43 -10.73
CA ASP A 66 20.26 21.65 -11.15
C ASP A 66 19.43 22.39 -12.23
N PRO A 67 19.67 23.70 -12.45
CA PRO A 67 19.07 24.47 -13.56
C PRO A 67 19.32 23.85 -14.95
N LYS A 68 20.34 22.98 -15.07
CA LYS A 68 20.68 22.22 -16.28
C LYS A 68 19.97 20.85 -16.37
N GLY A 69 19.03 20.57 -15.48
CA GLY A 69 18.23 19.34 -15.46
C GLY A 69 18.97 18.09 -14.96
N ARG A 70 20.17 18.25 -14.39
CA ARG A 70 20.96 17.14 -13.84
C ARG A 70 20.57 16.86 -12.39
N THR A 71 20.47 15.59 -12.03
CA THR A 71 20.10 15.16 -10.68
C THR A 71 21.35 14.88 -9.85
N TYR A 72 21.40 15.43 -8.63
CA TYR A 72 22.48 15.21 -7.68
C TYR A 72 21.92 14.86 -6.30
N PRO A 73 22.64 14.05 -5.51
CA PRO A 73 22.21 13.69 -4.17
C PRO A 73 22.28 14.89 -3.23
N CYS A 74 21.27 15.05 -2.38
CA CYS A 74 21.22 16.01 -1.29
C CYS A 74 20.61 15.37 -0.04
N TYR A 75 20.61 16.12 1.06
CA TYR A 75 19.85 15.74 2.25
C TYR A 75 18.73 16.74 2.51
N HIS A 76 17.59 16.26 3.00
CA HIS A 76 16.48 17.07 3.48
C HIS A 76 16.34 16.81 4.99
N PHE A 77 16.70 17.80 5.79
CA PHE A 77 16.72 17.66 7.25
C PHE A 77 15.45 18.22 7.88
N PRO A 78 14.83 17.49 8.82
CA PRO A 78 13.86 18.07 9.73
C PRO A 78 14.54 19.07 10.68
N LYS A 79 13.71 19.82 11.41
CA LYS A 79 14.15 20.91 12.30
C LYS A 79 15.27 20.52 13.27
N ARG A 80 15.16 19.34 13.88
CA ARG A 80 16.13 18.86 14.86
C ARG A 80 17.48 18.56 14.22
N GLU A 81 17.48 17.86 13.10
CA GLU A 81 18.70 17.43 12.41
C GLU A 81 19.40 18.62 11.74
N ALA A 82 18.64 19.56 11.17
CA ALA A 82 19.19 20.81 10.64
C ALA A 82 19.89 21.62 11.75
N CYS A 83 19.25 21.71 12.92
CA CYS A 83 19.79 22.35 14.12
C CYS A 83 21.06 21.65 14.62
N LEU A 84 21.09 20.32 14.67
CA LEU A 84 22.30 19.54 15.01
C LEU A 84 23.44 19.77 14.01
N MET A 85 23.13 19.86 12.71
CA MET A 85 24.13 20.16 11.70
C MET A 85 24.70 21.57 11.87
N ALA A 86 23.86 22.57 12.14
CA ALA A 86 24.28 23.95 12.40
C ALA A 86 25.14 24.06 13.68
N MET A 87 24.75 23.37 14.76
CA MET A 87 25.49 23.29 16.02
C MET A 87 26.92 22.77 15.83
N SER A 88 27.13 21.86 14.87
CA SER A 88 28.47 21.34 14.56
C SER A 88 29.44 22.38 13.95
N TYR A 89 28.96 23.59 13.65
CA TYR A 89 29.73 24.71 13.13
C TYR A 89 29.76 25.90 14.10
N SER A 90 28.59 26.34 14.59
CA SER A 90 28.48 27.45 15.56
C SER A 90 27.15 27.38 16.32
N TYR A 91 27.17 27.81 17.59
CA TYR A 91 25.98 27.94 18.41
C TYR A 91 25.04 29.05 17.93
N GLU A 92 25.58 30.17 17.44
CA GLU A 92 24.74 31.27 16.94
C GLU A 92 24.04 30.91 15.62
N LEU A 93 24.73 30.15 14.76
CA LEU A 93 24.16 29.62 13.53
C LEU A 93 23.00 28.66 13.84
N GLN A 94 23.13 27.86 14.89
CA GLN A 94 22.07 26.98 15.36
C GLN A 94 20.80 27.75 15.71
N ALA A 95 20.93 28.87 16.45
CA ALA A 95 19.79 29.72 16.80
C ALA A 95 19.11 30.30 15.54
N GLN A 96 19.88 30.82 14.59
CA GLN A 96 19.33 31.39 13.35
C GLN A 96 18.59 30.34 12.50
N VAL A 97 19.17 29.14 12.35
CA VAL A 97 18.53 28.04 11.62
C VAL A 97 17.25 27.61 12.34
N PHE A 98 17.27 27.52 13.68
CA PHE A 98 16.10 27.18 14.48
C PHE A 98 14.98 28.23 14.34
N ASP A 99 15.29 29.51 14.40
CA ASP A 99 14.33 30.61 14.28
C ASP A 99 13.70 30.63 12.89
N ARG A 100 14.51 30.52 11.82
CA ARG A 100 13.97 30.44 10.44
C ARG A 100 13.07 29.22 10.27
N MET A 101 13.46 28.07 10.78
CA MET A 101 12.64 26.86 10.68
C MET A 101 11.34 26.98 11.47
N THR A 102 11.37 27.58 12.65
CA THR A 102 10.16 27.86 13.44
C THR A 102 9.23 28.83 12.69
N ALA A 103 9.76 29.90 12.11
CA ALA A 103 8.98 30.85 11.32
C ALA A 103 8.34 30.19 10.07
N MET A 104 9.08 29.30 9.39
CA MET A 104 8.54 28.52 8.28
C MET A 104 7.44 27.54 8.73
N GLU A 105 7.59 26.92 9.91
CA GLU A 105 6.57 26.01 10.47
C GLU A 105 5.29 26.79 10.81
N GLU A 106 5.42 27.95 11.42
CA GLU A 106 4.30 28.84 11.72
C GLU A 106 3.62 29.34 10.43
N ALA A 107 4.39 29.70 9.41
CA ALA A 107 3.86 30.10 8.11
C ALA A 107 3.12 28.96 7.39
N LEU A 108 3.65 27.73 7.41
CA LEU A 108 2.95 26.56 6.88
C LEU A 108 1.68 26.25 7.67
N LYS A 109 1.74 26.34 9.00
CA LYS A 109 0.58 26.13 9.87
C LYS A 109 -0.51 27.18 9.62
N ALA A 110 -0.14 28.44 9.40
CA ALA A 110 -1.07 29.51 9.02
C ALA A 110 -1.63 29.33 7.60
N LYS A 111 -0.84 28.83 6.65
CA LYS A 111 -1.32 28.54 5.29
C LYS A 111 -2.25 27.31 5.26
N ASN A 112 -1.98 26.33 6.11
CA ASN A 112 -2.77 25.11 6.25
C ASN A 112 -3.90 25.25 7.28
N SER A 113 -4.08 26.41 7.91
CA SER A 113 -5.22 26.63 8.78
C SER A 113 -6.46 26.79 7.92
N PHE A 114 -7.26 25.73 7.87
CA PHE A 114 -8.57 25.75 7.23
C PHE A 114 -9.52 26.58 8.09
N ASP A 115 -9.67 27.85 7.76
CA ASP A 115 -10.72 28.70 8.34
C ASP A 115 -12.06 28.40 7.69
N ILE A 116 -12.97 27.78 8.45
CA ILE A 116 -14.34 27.43 8.04
C ILE A 116 -15.18 28.70 7.76
N THR A 117 -14.80 29.84 8.34
CA THR A 117 -15.52 31.11 8.20
C THR A 117 -15.17 31.83 6.91
N ASN A 118 -14.06 31.46 6.26
CA ASN A 118 -13.62 32.06 5.01
C ASN A 118 -14.29 31.37 3.80
N PRO A 119 -15.13 32.08 3.02
CA PRO A 119 -15.83 31.49 1.88
C PRO A 119 -14.89 30.95 0.79
N ALA A 120 -13.68 31.50 0.64
CA ALA A 120 -12.71 31.03 -0.34
C ALA A 120 -12.17 29.62 0.00
N HIS A 121 -11.94 29.35 1.29
CA HIS A 121 -11.49 28.03 1.75
C HIS A 121 -12.58 26.97 1.60
N LEU A 122 -13.84 27.34 1.87
CA LEU A 122 -14.99 26.45 1.66
C LEU A 122 -15.15 26.06 0.19
N LEU A 123 -15.04 27.02 -0.74
CA LEU A 123 -15.12 26.72 -2.18
C LEU A 123 -14.01 25.76 -2.61
N GLN A 124 -12.77 26.00 -2.18
CA GLN A 124 -11.65 25.12 -2.51
C GLN A 124 -11.86 23.69 -1.97
N ALA A 125 -12.39 23.54 -0.76
CA ALA A 125 -12.71 22.23 -0.20
C ALA A 125 -13.82 21.52 -1.00
N ILE A 126 -14.88 22.24 -1.39
CA ILE A 126 -15.97 21.69 -2.20
C ILE A 126 -15.45 21.24 -3.57
N GLU A 127 -14.59 22.02 -4.22
CA GLU A 127 -14.00 21.65 -5.52
C GLU A 127 -13.15 20.38 -5.43
N VAL A 128 -12.31 20.26 -4.40
CA VAL A 128 -11.50 19.05 -4.17
C VAL A 128 -12.41 17.85 -3.93
N GLN A 129 -13.45 18.02 -3.09
CA GLN A 129 -14.40 16.95 -2.80
C GLN A 129 -15.21 16.55 -4.04
N ALA A 130 -15.61 17.50 -4.88
CA ALA A 130 -16.32 17.23 -6.13
C ALA A 130 -15.47 16.40 -7.10
N LYS A 131 -14.18 16.75 -7.25
CA LYS A 131 -13.23 15.97 -8.07
C LYS A 131 -13.08 14.54 -7.56
N LEU A 132 -12.91 14.37 -6.25
CA LEU A 132 -12.82 13.04 -5.65
C LEU A 132 -14.11 12.22 -5.84
N ASN A 133 -15.28 12.85 -5.70
CA ASN A 133 -16.57 12.19 -5.90
C ASN A 133 -16.78 11.76 -7.35
N ILE A 134 -16.33 12.55 -8.33
CA ILE A 134 -16.37 12.19 -9.75
C ILE A 134 -15.44 11.00 -10.01
N GLU A 135 -14.21 11.03 -9.51
CA GLU A 135 -13.27 9.91 -9.69
C GLU A 135 -13.79 8.62 -9.04
N LEU A 136 -14.42 8.72 -7.86
CA LEU A 136 -15.05 7.59 -7.19
C LEU A 136 -16.25 7.06 -7.97
N SER A 137 -17.10 7.93 -8.52
CA SER A 137 -18.27 7.51 -9.30
C SER A 137 -17.86 6.83 -10.61
N GLU A 138 -16.82 7.33 -11.28
CA GLU A 138 -16.23 6.69 -12.47
C GLU A 138 -15.68 5.30 -12.13
N LYS A 139 -14.97 5.15 -11.01
CA LYS A 139 -14.50 3.84 -10.54
C LYS A 139 -15.66 2.89 -10.24
N VAL A 140 -16.75 3.37 -9.66
CA VAL A 140 -17.95 2.55 -9.39
C VAL A 140 -18.63 2.14 -10.70
N ALA A 141 -18.75 3.04 -11.68
CA ALA A 141 -19.36 2.77 -12.97
C ALA A 141 -18.62 1.67 -13.75
N VAL A 142 -17.30 1.57 -13.61
CA VAL A 142 -16.50 0.47 -14.20
C VAL A 142 -16.70 -0.86 -13.47
N LEU A 143 -16.97 -0.82 -12.17
CA LEU A 143 -17.13 -2.03 -11.35
C LEU A 143 -18.54 -2.63 -11.42
N ALA A 144 -19.57 -1.81 -11.64
CA ALA A 144 -20.96 -2.24 -11.73
C ALA A 144 -21.22 -3.33 -12.80
N PRO A 145 -20.83 -3.17 -14.09
CA PRO A 145 -21.08 -4.20 -15.10
C PRO A 145 -20.22 -5.46 -14.86
N LYS A 146 -19.09 -5.32 -14.18
CA LYS A 146 -18.24 -6.47 -13.82
C LYS A 146 -18.85 -7.30 -12.69
N ALA A 147 -19.59 -6.69 -11.76
CA ALA A 147 -20.33 -7.41 -10.72
C ALA A 147 -21.56 -8.10 -11.33
N GLU A 148 -22.32 -7.39 -12.17
CA GLU A 148 -23.54 -7.90 -12.80
C GLU A 148 -23.25 -9.08 -13.77
N ALA A 149 -22.20 -9.00 -14.58
CA ALA A 149 -21.79 -10.13 -15.44
C ALA A 149 -21.33 -11.36 -14.63
N LEU A 150 -20.76 -11.16 -13.43
CA LEU A 150 -20.37 -12.25 -12.54
C LEU A 150 -21.59 -12.90 -11.86
N GLU A 151 -22.66 -12.15 -11.61
CA GLU A 151 -23.93 -12.67 -11.07
C GLU A 151 -24.69 -13.48 -12.13
N VAL A 152 -24.76 -13.01 -13.38
CA VAL A 152 -25.39 -13.75 -14.49
C VAL A 152 -24.67 -15.08 -14.77
N ILE A 153 -23.34 -15.12 -14.66
CA ILE A 153 -22.57 -16.37 -14.75
C ILE A 153 -22.83 -17.28 -13.53
N ALA A 154 -23.05 -16.68 -12.35
CA ALA A 154 -23.32 -17.43 -11.11
C ALA A 154 -24.69 -18.13 -11.08
N ASP A 155 -25.67 -17.62 -11.82
CA ASP A 155 -27.03 -18.19 -11.93
C ASP A 155 -27.16 -19.37 -12.91
N THR A 156 -26.11 -19.66 -13.68
CA THR A 156 -26.14 -20.82 -14.58
C THR A 156 -26.08 -22.12 -13.77
N SER A 157 -27.04 -23.03 -13.98
CA SER A 157 -27.26 -24.31 -13.27
C SER A 157 -26.12 -25.35 -13.35
N ASN A 158 -24.92 -24.94 -13.76
CA ASN A 158 -23.74 -25.78 -13.87
C ASN A 158 -23.03 -25.92 -12.52
N THR A 159 -22.89 -27.17 -12.08
CA THR A 159 -22.18 -27.54 -10.85
C THR A 159 -20.85 -28.20 -11.20
N TYR A 160 -19.76 -27.61 -10.71
CA TYR A 160 -18.40 -28.00 -11.08
C TYR A 160 -17.76 -28.92 -10.04
N CYS A 161 -16.87 -29.81 -10.49
CA CYS A 161 -16.00 -30.56 -9.58
C CYS A 161 -14.84 -29.67 -9.09
N LEU A 162 -14.29 -29.91 -7.90
CA LEU A 162 -13.12 -29.19 -7.36
C LEU A 162 -11.95 -29.11 -8.35
N ARG A 163 -11.71 -30.20 -9.09
CA ARG A 163 -10.68 -30.27 -10.14
C ARG A 163 -10.95 -29.32 -11.30
N GLU A 164 -12.19 -29.22 -11.74
CA GLU A 164 -12.58 -28.31 -12.82
C GLU A 164 -12.43 -26.86 -12.36
N CYS A 165 -12.87 -26.55 -11.13
CA CYS A 165 -12.65 -25.23 -10.53
C CYS A 165 -11.16 -24.87 -10.44
N ALA A 166 -10.31 -25.81 -10.01
CA ALA A 166 -8.87 -25.59 -9.91
C ALA A 166 -8.24 -25.27 -11.28
N LYS A 167 -8.64 -25.98 -12.34
CA LYS A 167 -8.20 -25.71 -13.72
C LYS A 167 -8.64 -24.33 -14.20
N THR A 168 -9.90 -23.97 -13.99
CA THR A 168 -10.44 -22.66 -14.42
C THR A 168 -9.73 -21.49 -13.73
N ILE A 169 -9.33 -21.64 -12.47
CA ILE A 169 -8.63 -20.60 -11.70
C ILE A 169 -7.10 -20.58 -12.00
N GLY A 170 -6.57 -21.66 -12.56
CA GLY A 170 -5.14 -21.84 -12.80
C GLY A 170 -4.35 -22.04 -11.49
N ILE A 171 -4.89 -22.80 -10.55
CA ILE A 171 -4.22 -23.19 -9.30
C ILE A 171 -4.11 -24.71 -9.21
N LYS A 172 -3.07 -25.22 -8.54
CA LYS A 172 -2.93 -26.65 -8.28
C LYS A 172 -4.07 -27.15 -7.38
N GLU A 173 -4.71 -28.25 -7.77
CA GLU A 173 -5.86 -28.84 -7.06
C GLU A 173 -5.56 -29.07 -5.56
N SER A 174 -4.34 -29.55 -5.25
CA SER A 174 -3.90 -29.76 -3.86
C SER A 174 -3.88 -28.49 -3.02
N ASP A 175 -3.50 -27.37 -3.62
CA ASP A 175 -3.30 -26.10 -2.92
C ASP A 175 -4.64 -25.40 -2.72
N LEU A 176 -5.56 -25.54 -3.70
CA LEU A 176 -6.94 -25.13 -3.54
C LEU A 176 -7.64 -25.90 -2.40
N ILE A 177 -7.47 -27.23 -2.32
CA ILE A 177 -8.04 -28.04 -1.25
C ILE A 177 -7.48 -27.62 0.12
N LYS A 178 -6.16 -27.42 0.22
CA LYS A 178 -5.53 -26.92 1.46
C LYS A 178 -6.09 -25.57 1.87
N LEU A 179 -6.25 -24.64 0.93
CA LEU A 179 -6.80 -23.31 1.19
C LEU A 179 -8.25 -23.35 1.67
N LEU A 180 -9.07 -24.21 1.07
CA LEU A 180 -10.47 -24.39 1.49
C LEU A 180 -10.57 -25.05 2.87
N ILE A 181 -9.64 -25.95 3.21
CA ILE A 181 -9.56 -26.55 4.56
C ILE A 181 -9.09 -25.52 5.59
N ASP A 182 -8.04 -24.77 5.29
CA ASP A 182 -7.46 -23.74 6.17
C ASP A 182 -8.49 -22.64 6.51
N ARG A 183 -9.28 -22.22 5.51
CA ARG A 183 -10.38 -21.27 5.70
C ARG A 183 -11.65 -21.87 6.30
N LYS A 184 -11.66 -23.17 6.61
CA LYS A 184 -12.82 -23.92 7.14
C LYS A 184 -14.06 -23.86 6.24
N TRP A 185 -13.86 -23.94 4.92
CA TRP A 185 -14.96 -24.03 3.94
C TRP A 185 -15.38 -25.47 3.70
N VAL A 186 -14.39 -26.37 3.69
CA VAL A 186 -14.57 -27.81 3.53
C VAL A 186 -13.77 -28.55 4.61
N TYR A 187 -14.22 -29.73 4.99
CA TYR A 187 -13.54 -30.60 5.94
C TYR A 187 -13.41 -32.02 5.35
N ARG A 188 -12.57 -32.85 5.98
CA ARG A 188 -12.46 -34.27 5.66
C ARG A 188 -13.26 -35.06 6.67
N ASP A 189 -14.21 -35.86 6.18
CA ASP A 189 -14.98 -36.79 7.00
C ASP A 189 -14.09 -37.99 7.44
N SER A 190 -14.60 -38.81 8.36
CA SER A 190 -14.04 -40.08 8.82
C SER A 190 -13.59 -41.01 7.67
N ASP A 191 -14.34 -41.02 6.57
CA ASP A 191 -14.03 -41.73 5.32
C ASP A 191 -12.96 -41.03 4.43
N ARG A 192 -12.28 -40.00 4.94
CA ARG A 192 -11.35 -39.11 4.21
C ARG A 192 -11.96 -38.37 3.00
N LYS A 193 -13.28 -38.38 2.86
CA LYS A 193 -14.02 -37.66 1.80
C LYS A 193 -14.12 -36.18 2.14
N LEU A 194 -14.01 -35.33 1.11
CA LEU A 194 -14.20 -33.89 1.26
C LEU A 194 -15.69 -33.56 1.31
N GLN A 195 -16.11 -32.87 2.37
CA GLN A 195 -17.47 -32.40 2.56
C GLN A 195 -17.48 -30.89 2.83
N PRO A 196 -18.49 -30.15 2.35
CA PRO A 196 -18.62 -28.73 2.63
C PRO A 196 -19.17 -28.50 4.04
N HIS A 197 -18.75 -27.43 4.69
CA HIS A 197 -19.41 -27.00 5.93
C HIS A 197 -20.84 -26.51 5.64
N ALA A 198 -21.77 -26.79 6.55
CA ALA A 198 -23.19 -26.49 6.40
C ALA A 198 -23.47 -25.02 6.03
N GLN A 199 -22.73 -24.08 6.62
CA GLN A 199 -22.86 -22.64 6.32
C GLN A 199 -22.62 -22.31 4.83
N TYR A 200 -21.66 -22.98 4.18
CA TYR A 200 -21.35 -22.73 2.77
C TYR A 200 -22.28 -23.48 1.81
N VAL A 201 -23.00 -24.49 2.30
CA VAL A 201 -24.12 -25.10 1.57
C VAL A 201 -25.34 -24.19 1.62
N ILE A 202 -25.67 -23.63 2.79
CA ILE A 202 -26.78 -22.67 2.97
C ILE A 202 -26.53 -21.40 2.14
N ASN A 203 -25.29 -20.91 2.13
CA ASN A 203 -24.90 -19.74 1.33
C ASN A 203 -24.80 -20.02 -0.18
N GLY A 204 -25.14 -21.23 -0.64
CA GLY A 204 -25.16 -21.58 -2.06
C GLY A 204 -23.78 -21.68 -2.71
N VAL A 205 -22.68 -21.74 -1.96
CA VAL A 205 -21.30 -21.88 -2.48
C VAL A 205 -21.03 -23.32 -2.92
N PHE A 206 -21.57 -24.30 -2.18
CA PHE A 206 -21.45 -25.72 -2.50
C PHE A 206 -22.83 -26.38 -2.53
N THR A 207 -22.98 -27.40 -3.38
CA THR A 207 -24.17 -28.26 -3.42
C THR A 207 -23.75 -29.72 -3.34
N ASN A 208 -24.49 -30.53 -2.59
CA ASN A 208 -24.24 -31.97 -2.54
C ASN A 208 -25.14 -32.64 -3.57
N ARG A 209 -24.54 -33.14 -4.65
CA ARG A 209 -25.25 -33.89 -5.68
C ARG A 209 -25.28 -35.36 -5.29
N THR A 210 -26.48 -35.88 -5.19
CA THR A 210 -26.74 -37.29 -4.93
C THR A 210 -26.47 -38.11 -6.19
N SER A 211 -25.64 -39.15 -6.08
CA SER A 211 -25.46 -40.15 -7.14
C SER A 211 -26.78 -40.91 -7.35
N PRO A 212 -27.10 -41.36 -8.59
CA PRO A 212 -28.12 -42.38 -8.77
C PRO A 212 -27.83 -43.59 -7.88
N VAL A 213 -28.88 -44.35 -7.56
CA VAL A 213 -28.75 -45.58 -6.75
C VAL A 213 -27.83 -46.54 -7.49
N ILE A 214 -26.65 -46.78 -6.93
CA ILE A 214 -25.69 -47.73 -7.48
C ILE A 214 -25.82 -49.02 -6.67
N THR A 215 -26.22 -50.10 -7.33
CA THR A 215 -26.22 -51.44 -6.77
C THR A 215 -24.78 -51.96 -6.77
N ASN A 216 -24.24 -52.28 -5.59
CA ASN A 216 -22.86 -52.74 -5.49
C ASN A 216 -22.72 -54.16 -6.04
N ARG A 217 -21.85 -54.37 -7.04
CA ARG A 217 -21.66 -55.65 -7.75
C ARG A 217 -21.28 -56.82 -6.83
N ASN A 218 -20.73 -56.53 -5.64
CA ASN A 218 -20.25 -57.56 -4.70
C ASN A 218 -21.19 -57.84 -3.52
N ASP A 219 -22.07 -56.90 -3.15
CA ASP A 219 -22.87 -56.97 -1.90
C ASP A 219 -24.37 -56.85 -2.17
N GLY A 220 -24.78 -56.62 -3.44
CA GLY A 220 -26.18 -56.49 -3.86
C GLY A 220 -26.94 -55.29 -3.27
N LYS A 221 -26.34 -54.58 -2.31
CA LYS A 221 -26.95 -53.45 -1.61
C LYS A 221 -26.89 -52.19 -2.44
N GLU A 222 -28.04 -51.53 -2.51
CA GLU A 222 -28.21 -50.18 -3.05
C GLU A 222 -27.51 -49.17 -2.14
N ARG A 223 -26.62 -48.36 -2.73
CA ARG A 223 -25.98 -47.25 -2.02
C ARG A 223 -26.10 -45.97 -2.82
N VAL A 224 -26.27 -44.89 -2.07
CA VAL A 224 -26.36 -43.53 -2.58
C VAL A 224 -25.17 -42.74 -2.04
N PHE A 225 -24.36 -42.18 -2.95
CA PHE A 225 -23.21 -41.36 -2.58
C PHE A 225 -23.52 -39.87 -2.75
N LEU A 226 -23.15 -39.07 -1.77
CA LEU A 226 -23.20 -37.62 -1.86
C LEU A 226 -21.85 -37.10 -2.38
N HIS A 227 -21.88 -36.43 -3.52
CA HIS A 227 -20.71 -35.77 -4.10
C HIS A 227 -20.83 -34.26 -3.93
N MET A 228 -19.87 -33.66 -3.24
CA MET A 228 -19.75 -32.21 -3.15
C MET A 228 -19.44 -31.62 -4.52
N ARG A 229 -20.21 -30.61 -4.91
CA ARG A 229 -20.03 -29.80 -6.12
C ARG A 229 -19.93 -28.33 -5.75
N VAL A 230 -19.22 -27.56 -6.57
CA VAL A 230 -19.10 -26.11 -6.45
C VAL A 230 -20.11 -25.47 -7.40
N THR A 231 -20.89 -24.51 -6.92
CA THR A 231 -21.79 -23.73 -7.78
C THR A 231 -21.01 -22.68 -8.57
N ALA A 232 -21.62 -22.08 -9.60
CA ALA A 232 -20.99 -20.96 -10.29
C ALA A 232 -20.78 -19.76 -9.34
N PHE A 233 -21.69 -19.50 -8.39
CA PHE A 233 -21.48 -18.56 -7.28
C PHE A 233 -20.28 -18.93 -6.39
N GLY A 234 -20.12 -20.22 -6.07
CA GLY A 234 -18.97 -20.68 -5.32
C GLY A 234 -17.66 -20.46 -6.08
N LEU A 235 -17.65 -20.69 -7.39
CA LEU A 235 -16.49 -20.49 -8.25
C LEU A 235 -16.02 -19.03 -8.25
N THR A 236 -16.92 -18.05 -8.35
CA THR A 236 -16.56 -16.61 -8.32
C THR A 236 -15.96 -16.22 -6.97
N ARG A 237 -16.57 -16.67 -5.87
CA ARG A 237 -16.07 -16.47 -4.50
C ARG A 237 -14.68 -17.06 -4.29
N ILE A 238 -14.47 -18.30 -4.73
CA ILE A 238 -13.18 -18.99 -4.63
C ILE A 238 -12.13 -18.27 -5.49
N THR A 239 -12.49 -17.84 -6.71
CA THR A 239 -11.58 -17.08 -7.59
C THR A 239 -11.14 -15.77 -6.95
N GLY A 240 -12.08 -15.04 -6.32
CA GLY A 240 -11.78 -13.81 -5.58
C GLY A 240 -10.83 -14.05 -4.41
N LEU A 241 -11.01 -15.15 -3.67
CA LEU A 241 -10.09 -15.53 -2.59
C LEU A 241 -8.69 -15.85 -3.09
N VAL A 242 -8.56 -16.63 -4.17
CA VAL A 242 -7.26 -16.99 -4.76
C VAL A 242 -6.54 -15.75 -5.27
N ASN A 243 -7.25 -14.81 -5.90
CA ASN A 243 -6.67 -13.55 -6.36
C ASN A 243 -6.19 -12.66 -5.22
N LYS A 244 -6.93 -12.60 -4.09
CA LYS A 244 -6.47 -11.90 -2.88
C LYS A 244 -5.21 -12.54 -2.31
N MET A 245 -5.13 -13.87 -2.29
CA MET A 245 -3.94 -14.61 -1.84
C MET A 245 -2.73 -14.30 -2.73
N ARG A 246 -2.87 -14.35 -4.06
CA ARG A 246 -1.80 -14.02 -5.02
C ARG A 246 -1.28 -12.59 -4.81
N LYS A 247 -2.18 -11.63 -4.61
CA LYS A 247 -1.79 -10.24 -4.31
C LYS A 247 -1.05 -10.12 -2.98
N ALA A 248 -1.52 -10.77 -1.92
CA ALA A 248 -0.86 -10.76 -0.62
C ALA A 248 0.55 -11.36 -0.68
N GLN A 249 0.76 -12.42 -1.47
CA GLN A 249 2.08 -13.03 -1.68
C GLN A 249 3.03 -12.13 -2.48
N GLN A 250 2.53 -11.36 -3.45
CA GLN A 250 3.35 -10.40 -4.22
C GLN A 250 3.77 -9.17 -3.40
N VAL A 251 3.02 -8.80 -2.36
CA VAL A 251 3.36 -7.68 -1.47
C VAL A 251 4.32 -8.10 -0.37
N ALA A 252 4.35 -9.38 -0.01
CA ALA A 252 5.21 -9.94 1.03
C ALA A 252 6.57 -10.47 0.51
N ALA A 253 6.77 -10.49 -0.81
CA ALA A 253 8.00 -10.92 -1.49
C ALA A 253 8.75 -9.71 -2.04
#